data_AF-A0A6N8EES7-F1
#
_entry.id   AF-A0A6N8EES7-F1
#
_cell.length_a   1.000
_cell.length_b   1.000
_cell.length_c   1.000
_cell.angle_alpha   90.00
_cell.angle_beta   90.00
_cell.angle_gamma   90.00
#
_symmetry.space_group_name_H-M   'P 1'
#
loop_
_entity.id
_entity.type
_entity.pdbx_description
1 polymer ?
#
loop_
_entity_poly.entity_id
_entity_poly.type
_entity_poly.pdbx_seq_one_letter_code
_entity_poly.pdbx_strand_id
1 'polypeptide(L)'
;MYLKEALSKAFEDKKEAYDELNHCKEAIDSWYEKSDRTPWLFGNAGKELPKHSLFGQSFGDLESYKSDRDDAYNDIQDVKNRIANLKQEQHDLFREIEEIKNQIDQVKSDRSNMYNLKKQYNKKDLKDQLDNLQFSIDELSSQVREILKNKEDYIYQEKIKCDFSKLEENINEIKKEKIQYIKSFDFEENKQKRKKMHREIWLKQNA
;
A
#
# COMPACT_ATOMS: atom_id res chain seq x y z
N MET A 1 11.56 22.36 -26.18
CA MET A 1 11.60 23.41 -27.22
C MET A 1 10.30 23.42 -28.02
N TYR A 2 9.93 22.27 -28.58
CA TYR A 2 8.74 22.09 -29.44
C TYR A 2 7.41 22.64 -28.89
N LEU A 3 7.02 22.32 -27.64
CA LEU A 3 5.70 22.75 -27.12
C LEU A 3 5.58 24.26 -26.89
N LYS A 4 6.66 24.91 -26.44
CA LYS A 4 6.70 26.37 -26.24
C LYS A 4 6.58 27.10 -27.57
N GLU A 5 7.28 26.61 -28.59
CA GLU A 5 7.18 27.12 -29.97
C GLU A 5 5.79 26.88 -30.55
N ALA A 6 5.22 25.69 -30.37
CA ALA A 6 3.87 25.36 -30.83
C ALA A 6 2.80 26.24 -30.18
N LEU A 7 2.93 26.52 -28.88
CA LEU A 7 2.02 27.41 -28.16
C LEU A 7 2.18 28.87 -28.62
N SER A 8 3.42 29.35 -28.82
CA SER A 8 3.69 30.68 -29.37
C SER A 8 3.05 30.83 -30.75
N LYS A 9 3.27 29.87 -31.64
CA LYS A 9 2.68 29.85 -32.97
C LYS A 9 1.15 29.81 -32.90
N ALA A 10 0.55 29.00 -32.03
CA ALA A 10 -0.90 28.98 -31.89
C ALA A 10 -1.48 30.33 -31.41
N PHE A 11 -0.73 31.12 -30.62
CA PHE A 11 -1.14 32.48 -30.28
C PHE A 11 -0.98 33.48 -31.44
N GLU A 12 0.01 33.29 -32.30
CA GLU A 12 0.15 34.03 -33.56
C GLU A 12 -0.99 33.70 -34.52
N ASP A 13 -1.24 32.41 -34.79
CA ASP A 13 -2.36 31.91 -35.59
C ASP A 13 -3.70 32.48 -35.08
N LYS A 14 -3.86 32.60 -33.76
CA LYS A 14 -5.08 33.18 -33.15
C LYS A 14 -5.22 34.64 -33.52
N LYS A 15 -4.12 35.40 -33.44
CA LYS A 15 -4.12 36.83 -33.78
C LYS A 15 -4.48 37.02 -35.25
N GLU A 16 -3.85 36.24 -36.14
CA GLU A 16 -4.14 36.27 -37.58
C GLU A 16 -5.62 35.95 -37.86
N ALA A 17 -6.20 34.94 -37.21
CA ALA A 17 -7.62 34.62 -37.36
C ALA A 17 -8.56 35.75 -36.90
N TYR A 18 -8.17 36.52 -35.87
CA TYR A 18 -8.91 37.71 -35.46
C TYR A 18 -8.76 38.88 -36.43
N ASP A 19 -7.57 39.04 -37.03
CA ASP A 19 -7.32 40.05 -38.05
C ASP A 19 -8.17 39.76 -39.31
N GLU A 20 -8.27 38.50 -39.73
CA GLU A 20 -9.14 38.05 -40.84
C GLU A 20 -10.62 38.30 -40.53
N LEU A 21 -11.09 37.92 -39.33
CA LEU A 21 -12.47 38.18 -38.93
C LEU A 21 -12.82 39.67 -38.99
N ASN A 22 -11.90 40.54 -38.57
CA ASN A 22 -12.12 41.99 -38.65
C ASN A 22 -12.14 42.46 -40.10
N HIS A 23 -11.26 41.94 -40.96
CA HIS A 23 -11.28 42.22 -42.39
C HIS A 23 -12.62 41.86 -43.04
N CYS A 24 -13.17 40.67 -42.76
CA CYS A 24 -14.48 40.27 -43.28
C CYS A 24 -15.61 41.19 -42.79
N LYS A 25 -15.55 41.63 -41.51
CA LYS A 25 -16.53 42.59 -40.97
C LYS A 25 -16.45 43.94 -41.66
N GLU A 26 -15.25 44.47 -41.84
CA GLU A 26 -15.02 45.72 -42.57
C GLU A 26 -15.50 45.61 -44.02
N ALA A 27 -15.33 44.46 -44.68
CA ALA A 27 -15.83 44.21 -46.03
C ALA A 27 -17.37 44.24 -46.09
N ILE A 28 -18.04 43.62 -45.10
CA ILE A 28 -19.52 43.66 -44.96
C ILE A 28 -19.99 45.09 -44.68
N ASP A 29 -19.37 45.79 -43.74
CA ASP A 29 -19.73 47.17 -43.40
C ASP A 29 -19.52 48.10 -44.60
N SER A 30 -18.40 47.97 -45.31
CA SER A 30 -18.13 48.70 -46.55
C SER A 30 -19.17 48.42 -47.63
N TRP A 31 -19.67 47.18 -47.72
CA TRP A 31 -20.74 46.83 -48.64
C TRP A 31 -22.03 47.59 -48.29
N TYR A 32 -22.44 47.61 -47.01
CA TYR A 32 -23.62 48.35 -46.56
C TYR A 32 -23.47 49.87 -46.74
N GLU A 33 -22.30 50.43 -46.40
CA GLU A 33 -22.02 51.86 -46.60
C GLU A 33 -22.11 52.28 -48.07
N LYS A 34 -21.71 51.40 -49.01
CA LYS A 34 -21.83 51.66 -50.44
C LYS A 34 -23.28 51.59 -50.92
N SER A 35 -24.10 50.69 -50.36
CA SER A 35 -25.51 50.57 -50.76
C SER A 35 -26.33 51.79 -50.36
N ASP A 36 -25.98 52.42 -49.24
CA ASP A 36 -26.70 53.56 -48.66
C ASP A 36 -26.34 54.92 -49.29
N ARG A 37 -25.38 54.98 -50.22
CA ARG A 37 -24.98 56.24 -50.89
C ARG A 37 -26.10 56.79 -51.78
N THR A 38 -26.17 58.12 -51.91
CA THR A 38 -27.15 58.83 -52.77
C THR A 38 -26.87 58.58 -54.27
N PRO A 39 -27.91 58.59 -55.13
CA PRO A 39 -27.80 58.09 -56.51
C PRO A 39 -26.92 58.92 -57.45
N TRP A 40 -26.48 60.12 -57.03
CA TRP A 40 -25.53 60.94 -57.78
C TRP A 40 -24.07 60.58 -57.51
N LEU A 41 -23.77 59.84 -56.42
CA LEU A 41 -22.43 59.38 -56.02
C LEU A 41 -22.32 57.85 -56.10
N PHE A 42 -22.78 57.25 -57.22
CA PHE A 42 -22.72 55.81 -57.48
C PHE A 42 -23.40 54.92 -56.43
N GLY A 43 -24.25 55.47 -55.55
CA GLY A 43 -24.99 54.71 -54.57
C GLY A 43 -26.34 54.24 -55.09
N ASN A 44 -26.87 53.14 -54.53
CA ASN A 44 -28.06 52.51 -55.08
C ASN A 44 -29.38 53.14 -54.57
N ALA A 45 -29.34 54.13 -53.68
CA ALA A 45 -30.47 54.98 -53.29
C ALA A 45 -31.77 54.21 -52.91
N GLY A 46 -31.64 53.02 -52.33
CA GLY A 46 -32.78 52.15 -52.00
C GLY A 46 -33.43 51.42 -53.18
N LYS A 47 -32.83 51.44 -54.38
CA LYS A 47 -33.27 50.62 -55.53
C LYS A 47 -32.81 49.17 -55.38
N GLU A 48 -33.54 48.25 -55.99
CA GLU A 48 -33.22 46.80 -55.98
C GLU A 48 -31.84 46.57 -56.63
N LEU A 49 -30.90 46.02 -55.85
CA LEU A 49 -29.55 45.70 -56.33
C LEU A 49 -29.62 44.52 -57.30
N PRO A 50 -28.89 44.56 -58.43
CA PRO A 50 -28.91 43.49 -59.41
C PRO A 50 -28.30 42.20 -58.85
N LYS A 51 -28.86 41.05 -59.24
CA LYS A 51 -28.36 39.71 -58.86
C LYS A 51 -26.95 39.43 -59.38
N HIS A 52 -26.50 40.19 -60.38
CA HIS A 52 -25.15 40.12 -60.96
C HIS A 52 -24.48 41.48 -60.82
N SER A 53 -23.19 41.49 -60.48
CA SER A 53 -22.42 42.70 -60.15
C SER A 53 -22.50 43.74 -61.27
N LEU A 54 -23.19 44.85 -61.02
CA LEU A 54 -23.08 46.07 -61.81
C LEU A 54 -22.36 47.07 -60.91
N PHE A 55 -21.16 47.49 -61.33
CA PHE A 55 -20.30 48.45 -60.63
C PHE A 55 -19.67 47.96 -59.31
N GLY A 56 -19.41 46.64 -59.19
CA GLY A 56 -18.62 46.11 -58.08
C GLY A 56 -19.40 45.96 -56.77
N GLN A 57 -20.73 45.85 -56.84
CA GLN A 57 -21.60 45.58 -55.70
C GLN A 57 -22.73 44.62 -56.11
N SER A 58 -22.73 43.41 -55.53
CA SER A 58 -23.82 42.42 -55.69
C SER A 58 -24.17 41.74 -54.37
N PHE A 59 -25.36 41.14 -54.29
CA PHE A 59 -25.72 40.27 -53.16
C PHE A 59 -24.82 39.03 -53.07
N GLY A 60 -24.27 38.55 -54.18
CA GLY A 60 -23.29 37.45 -54.16
C GLY A 60 -22.02 37.82 -53.41
N ASP A 61 -21.54 39.05 -53.56
CA ASP A 61 -20.35 39.55 -52.83
C ASP A 61 -20.63 39.63 -51.33
N LEU A 62 -21.81 40.12 -50.93
CA LEU A 62 -22.21 40.18 -49.51
C LEU A 62 -22.32 38.80 -48.88
N GLU A 63 -22.95 37.84 -49.56
CA GLU A 63 -23.07 36.47 -49.07
C GLU A 63 -21.70 35.78 -49.00
N SER A 64 -20.79 36.05 -49.94
CA SER A 64 -19.39 35.62 -49.84
C SER A 64 -18.73 36.17 -48.57
N TYR A 65 -18.78 37.49 -48.33
CA TYR A 65 -18.17 38.08 -47.14
C TYR A 65 -18.77 37.57 -45.83
N LYS A 66 -20.07 37.28 -45.80
CA LYS A 66 -20.71 36.64 -44.64
C LYS A 66 -20.23 35.20 -44.45
N SER A 67 -20.07 34.44 -45.54
CA SER A 67 -19.49 33.10 -45.49
C SER A 67 -18.05 33.15 -44.95
N ASP A 68 -17.22 34.02 -45.51
CA ASP A 68 -15.81 34.20 -45.09
C ASP A 68 -15.73 34.60 -43.60
N ARG A 69 -16.64 35.47 -43.14
CA ARG A 69 -16.74 35.83 -41.72
C ARG A 69 -17.09 34.63 -40.84
N ASP A 70 -18.04 33.81 -41.27
CA ASP A 70 -18.49 32.63 -40.53
C ASP A 70 -17.37 31.57 -40.48
N ASP A 71 -16.61 31.42 -41.57
CA ASP A 71 -15.39 30.59 -41.61
C ASP A 71 -14.30 31.14 -40.67
N ALA A 72 -14.05 32.46 -40.67
CA ALA A 72 -13.11 33.08 -39.74
C ALA A 72 -13.52 32.88 -38.26
N TYR A 73 -14.82 32.84 -37.96
CA TYR A 73 -15.31 32.47 -36.63
C TYR A 73 -14.97 31.03 -36.26
N ASN A 74 -15.09 30.09 -37.19
CA ASN A 74 -14.72 28.69 -37.00
C ASN A 74 -13.20 28.56 -36.77
N ASP A 75 -12.38 29.25 -37.58
CA ASP A 75 -10.92 29.24 -37.44
C ASP A 75 -10.47 29.75 -36.05
N ILE A 76 -11.08 30.82 -35.55
CA ILE A 76 -10.82 31.32 -34.18
C ILE A 76 -11.13 30.24 -33.15
N GLN A 77 -12.23 29.50 -33.33
CA GLN A 77 -12.63 28.46 -32.39
C GLN A 77 -11.66 27.28 -32.42
N ASP A 78 -11.21 26.87 -33.59
CA ASP A 78 -10.24 25.79 -33.76
C ASP A 78 -8.89 26.15 -33.15
N VAL A 79 -8.41 27.37 -33.37
CA VAL A 79 -7.17 27.84 -32.75
C VAL A 79 -7.30 27.93 -31.22
N LYS A 80 -8.45 28.37 -30.69
CA LYS A 80 -8.70 28.36 -29.23
C LYS A 80 -8.64 26.94 -28.66
N ASN A 81 -9.27 25.98 -29.33
CA ASN A 81 -9.24 24.58 -28.94
C ASN A 81 -7.81 24.04 -28.96
N ARG A 82 -7.03 24.36 -30.00
CA ARG A 82 -5.62 23.97 -30.11
C ARG A 82 -4.78 24.55 -28.97
N ILE A 83 -4.95 25.83 -28.62
CA ILE A 83 -4.26 26.45 -27.47
C ILE A 83 -4.62 25.73 -26.16
N ALA A 84 -5.91 25.39 -25.97
CA ALA A 84 -6.34 24.68 -24.77
C ALA A 84 -5.67 23.30 -24.65
N ASN A 85 -5.61 22.54 -25.75
CA ASN A 85 -4.95 21.24 -25.78
C ASN A 85 -3.44 21.35 -25.49
N LEU A 86 -2.75 22.32 -26.12
CA LEU A 86 -1.32 22.54 -25.88
C LEU A 86 -1.03 22.94 -24.41
N LYS A 87 -1.92 23.70 -23.78
CA LYS A 87 -1.81 24.03 -22.35
C LYS A 87 -2.02 22.81 -21.45
N GLN A 88 -2.95 21.94 -21.82
CA GLN A 88 -3.17 20.70 -21.09
C GLN A 88 -1.94 19.79 -21.18
N GLU A 89 -1.39 19.60 -22.38
CA GLU A 89 -0.15 18.85 -22.59
C GLU A 89 1.02 19.44 -21.79
N GLN A 90 1.13 20.78 -21.76
CA GLN A 90 2.14 21.46 -20.96
C GLN A 90 1.99 21.13 -19.47
N HIS A 91 0.76 21.17 -18.95
CA HIS A 91 0.48 20.86 -17.57
C HIS A 91 0.82 19.40 -17.22
N ASP A 92 0.47 18.46 -18.09
CA ASP A 92 0.73 17.04 -17.87
C ASP A 92 2.24 16.74 -17.88
N LEU A 93 3.00 17.34 -18.81
CA LEU A 93 4.47 17.26 -18.80
C LEU A 93 5.08 17.83 -17.52
N PHE A 94 4.54 18.93 -16.98
CA PHE A 94 5.01 19.47 -15.71
C PHE A 94 4.77 18.49 -14.54
N ARG A 95 3.62 17.81 -14.53
CA ARG A 95 3.32 16.78 -13.53
C ARG A 95 4.31 15.62 -13.63
N GLU A 96 4.56 15.11 -14.84
CA GLU A 96 5.52 14.02 -15.07
C GLU A 96 6.94 14.41 -14.62
N ILE A 97 7.38 15.63 -14.94
CA ILE A 97 8.68 16.14 -14.49
C ILE A 97 8.77 16.14 -12.96
N GLU A 98 7.71 16.54 -12.27
CA GLU A 98 7.69 16.58 -10.80
C GLU A 98 7.71 15.18 -10.19
N GLU A 99 6.99 14.23 -10.78
CA GLU A 99 7.06 12.81 -10.38
C GLU A 99 8.46 12.24 -10.55
N ILE A 100 9.14 12.53 -11.67
CA ILE A 100 10.51 12.09 -11.91
C ILE A 100 11.47 12.70 -10.88
N LYS A 101 11.33 13.98 -10.51
CA LYS A 101 12.15 14.59 -9.46
C LYS A 101 11.97 13.89 -8.12
N ASN A 102 10.73 13.60 -7.73
CA ASN A 102 10.44 12.88 -6.49
C ASN A 102 11.10 11.49 -6.48
N GLN A 103 11.06 10.76 -7.60
CA GLN A 103 11.75 9.48 -7.74
C GLN A 103 13.28 9.63 -7.61
N ILE A 104 13.87 10.65 -8.23
CA ILE A 104 15.31 10.94 -8.11
C ILE A 104 15.70 11.19 -6.65
N ASP A 105 14.89 11.95 -5.90
CA ASP A 105 15.18 12.25 -4.51
C ASP A 105 15.01 11.02 -3.61
N GLN A 106 14.04 10.15 -3.89
CA GLN A 106 13.95 8.84 -3.24
C GLN A 106 15.21 8.00 -3.47
N VAL A 107 15.68 7.90 -4.71
CA VAL A 107 16.91 7.15 -5.05
C VAL A 107 18.14 7.72 -4.33
N LYS A 108 18.24 9.04 -4.20
CA LYS A 108 19.32 9.67 -3.41
C LYS A 108 19.24 9.31 -1.93
N SER A 109 18.03 9.30 -1.37
CA SER A 109 17.77 8.88 0.02
C SER A 109 18.19 7.42 0.24
N ASP A 110 17.72 6.51 -0.62
CA ASP A 110 18.02 5.08 -0.54
C ASP A 110 19.52 4.80 -0.67
N ARG A 111 20.19 5.49 -1.60
CA ARG A 111 21.65 5.41 -1.75
C ARG A 111 22.37 5.85 -0.47
N SER A 112 21.91 6.93 0.15
CA SER A 112 22.49 7.45 1.40
C SER A 112 22.30 6.46 2.55
N ASN A 113 21.10 5.87 2.66
CA ASN A 113 20.79 4.83 3.63
C ASN A 113 21.68 3.60 3.45
N MET A 114 21.86 3.13 2.22
CA MET A 114 22.75 2.02 1.91
C MET A 114 24.20 2.30 2.36
N TYR A 115 24.73 3.50 2.10
CA TYR A 115 26.08 3.85 2.57
C TYR A 115 26.17 3.96 4.08
N ASN A 116 25.14 4.47 4.75
CA ASN A 116 25.09 4.49 6.21
C ASN A 116 25.10 3.08 6.80
N LEU A 117 24.30 2.17 6.24
CA LEU A 117 24.29 0.76 6.65
C LEU A 117 25.66 0.10 6.45
N LYS A 118 26.31 0.33 5.31
CA LYS A 118 27.67 -0.18 5.05
C LYS A 118 28.73 0.37 6.02
N LYS A 119 28.55 1.59 6.52
CA LYS A 119 29.44 2.20 7.53
C LYS A 119 29.17 1.65 8.93
N GLN A 120 27.90 1.46 9.28
CA GLN A 120 27.50 0.99 10.61
C GLN A 120 27.77 -0.50 10.81
N TYR A 121 27.55 -1.29 9.76
CA TYR A 121 27.60 -2.74 9.85
C TYR A 121 28.65 -3.30 8.91
N ASN A 122 29.67 -3.92 9.50
CA ASN A 122 30.64 -4.72 8.80
C ASN A 122 30.19 -6.18 8.79
N LYS A 123 30.08 -6.77 7.61
CA LYS A 123 29.70 -8.18 7.43
C LYS A 123 30.61 -9.13 8.21
N LYS A 124 31.91 -8.84 8.27
CA LYS A 124 32.87 -9.68 8.99
C LYS A 124 32.59 -9.64 10.49
N ASP A 125 32.48 -8.45 11.06
CA ASP A 125 32.24 -8.27 12.49
C ASP A 125 30.91 -8.90 12.93
N LEU A 126 29.86 -8.76 12.12
CA LEU A 126 28.57 -9.42 12.36
C LEU A 126 28.68 -10.95 12.32
N LYS A 127 29.48 -11.48 11.40
CA LYS A 127 29.73 -12.92 11.32
C LYS A 127 30.52 -13.42 12.53
N ASP A 128 31.57 -12.70 12.92
CA ASP A 128 32.39 -13.03 14.08
C ASP A 128 31.53 -13.00 15.37
N GLN A 129 30.61 -12.03 15.50
CA GLN A 129 29.63 -12.00 16.60
C GLN A 129 28.70 -13.21 16.60
N LEU A 130 28.21 -13.62 15.43
CA LEU A 130 27.32 -14.77 15.29
C LEU A 130 28.05 -16.08 15.64
N ASP A 131 29.27 -16.24 15.17
CA ASP A 131 30.10 -17.41 15.46
C ASP A 131 30.43 -17.50 16.97
N ASN A 132 30.71 -16.37 17.62
CA ASN A 132 30.92 -16.32 19.08
C ASN A 132 29.65 -16.67 19.88
N LEU A 133 28.48 -16.20 19.44
CA LEU A 133 27.22 -16.58 20.06
C LEU A 133 26.94 -18.08 19.91
N GLN A 134 27.22 -18.63 18.73
CA GLN A 134 27.09 -20.07 18.50
C GLN A 134 28.01 -20.88 19.41
N PHE A 135 29.27 -20.47 19.53
CA PHE A 135 30.21 -21.10 20.48
C PHE A 135 29.68 -21.06 21.91
N SER A 136 29.16 -19.91 22.35
CA SER A 136 28.59 -19.76 23.70
C SER A 136 27.39 -20.68 23.93
N ILE A 137 26.53 -20.85 22.92
CA ILE A 137 25.40 -21.78 22.96
C ILE A 137 25.87 -23.22 23.10
N ASP A 138 26.88 -23.61 22.32
CA ASP A 138 27.42 -24.98 22.33
C ASP A 138 28.11 -25.32 23.66
N GLU A 139 28.83 -24.34 24.23
CA GLU A 139 29.45 -24.45 25.55
C GLU A 139 28.39 -24.61 26.65
N LEU A 140 27.40 -23.72 26.71
CA LEU A 140 26.31 -23.80 27.69
C LEU A 140 25.54 -25.11 27.55
N SER A 141 25.27 -25.56 26.33
CA SER A 141 24.60 -26.85 26.07
C SER A 141 25.42 -28.04 26.56
N SER A 142 26.75 -27.95 26.52
CA SER A 142 27.64 -28.97 27.05
C SER A 142 27.65 -28.97 28.59
N GLN A 143 27.70 -27.80 29.21
CA GLN A 143 27.59 -27.66 30.67
C GLN A 143 26.25 -28.19 31.20
N VAL A 144 25.13 -27.92 30.51
CA VAL A 144 23.82 -28.45 30.89
C VAL A 144 23.81 -29.98 30.84
N ARG A 145 24.38 -30.59 29.78
CA ARG A 145 24.50 -32.05 29.67
C ARG A 145 25.32 -32.64 30.80
N GLU A 146 26.43 -32.01 31.17
CA GLU A 146 27.28 -32.45 32.27
C GLU A 146 26.55 -32.37 33.62
N ILE A 147 25.86 -31.26 33.91
CA ILE A 147 25.08 -31.09 35.14
C ILE A 147 23.97 -32.14 35.22
N LEU A 148 23.27 -32.42 34.12
CA LEU A 148 22.23 -33.45 34.09
C LEU A 148 22.80 -34.84 34.40
N LYS A 149 23.94 -35.19 33.80
CA LYS A 149 24.62 -36.45 34.09
C LYS A 149 25.04 -36.53 35.56
N ASN A 150 25.68 -35.48 36.08
CA ASN A 150 26.11 -35.43 37.49
C ASN A 150 24.93 -35.56 38.45
N LYS A 151 23.77 -34.99 38.12
CA LYS A 151 22.52 -35.15 38.88
C LYS A 151 22.04 -36.60 38.88
N GLU A 152 22.04 -37.26 37.74
CA GLU A 152 21.64 -38.68 37.62
C GLU A 152 22.56 -39.58 38.43
N ASP A 153 23.88 -39.37 38.30
CA ASP A 153 24.90 -40.10 39.06
C ASP A 153 24.71 -39.89 40.58
N TYR A 154 24.47 -38.66 41.02
CA TYR A 154 24.21 -38.36 42.43
C TYR A 154 22.95 -39.08 42.96
N ILE A 155 21.84 -39.04 42.21
CA ILE A 155 20.60 -39.74 42.59
C ILE A 155 20.85 -41.25 42.70
N TYR A 156 21.60 -41.82 41.76
CA TYR A 156 21.93 -43.24 41.78
C TYR A 156 22.75 -43.61 43.02
N GLN A 157 23.79 -42.83 43.35
CA GLN A 157 24.63 -43.06 44.53
C GLN A 157 23.83 -42.95 45.83
N GLU A 158 22.96 -41.94 45.96
CA GLU A 158 22.14 -41.77 47.17
C GLU A 158 21.09 -42.88 47.33
N LYS A 159 20.54 -43.41 46.21
CA LYS A 159 19.66 -44.59 46.25
C LYS A 159 20.38 -45.83 46.81
N ILE A 160 21.62 -46.06 46.40
CA ILE A 160 22.43 -47.17 46.92
C ILE A 160 22.73 -46.94 48.40
N LYS A 161 23.23 -45.76 48.77
CA LYS A 161 23.64 -45.43 50.14
C LYS A 161 22.50 -45.56 51.15
N CYS A 162 21.27 -45.21 50.75
CA CYS A 162 20.09 -45.32 51.61
C CYS A 162 19.46 -46.72 51.60
N ASP A 163 20.09 -47.73 50.99
CA ASP A 163 19.51 -49.06 50.77
C ASP A 163 18.07 -48.96 50.22
N PHE A 164 17.85 -48.05 49.26
CA PHE A 164 16.51 -47.69 48.79
C PHE A 164 15.73 -48.91 48.30
N SER A 165 16.39 -49.85 47.62
CA SER A 165 15.77 -51.11 47.17
C SER A 165 15.20 -51.92 48.32
N LYS A 166 15.89 -51.98 49.46
CA LYS A 166 15.44 -52.71 50.64
C LYS A 166 14.28 -52.01 51.33
N LEU A 167 14.32 -50.67 51.40
CA LEU A 167 13.19 -49.88 51.89
C LEU A 167 11.96 -50.06 50.99
N GLU A 168 12.15 -50.09 49.67
CA GLU A 168 11.07 -50.28 48.70
C GLU A 168 10.47 -51.70 48.80
N GLU A 169 11.30 -52.73 48.97
CA GLU A 169 10.85 -54.10 49.27
C GLU A 169 10.05 -54.16 50.57
N ASN A 170 10.57 -53.60 51.67
CA ASN A 170 9.90 -53.57 52.97
C ASN A 170 8.53 -52.86 52.88
N ILE A 171 8.46 -51.72 52.18
CA ILE A 171 7.19 -51.00 51.98
C ILE A 171 6.19 -51.87 51.20
N ASN A 172 6.65 -52.57 50.18
CA ASN A 172 5.80 -53.45 49.38
C ASN A 172 5.33 -54.67 50.18
N GLU A 173 6.16 -55.21 51.06
CA GLU A 173 5.79 -56.28 51.98
C GLU A 173 4.74 -55.82 52.98
N ILE A 174 4.96 -54.68 53.66
CA ILE A 174 3.98 -54.08 54.58
C ILE A 174 2.64 -53.82 53.86
N LYS A 175 2.67 -53.34 52.62
CA LYS A 175 1.45 -53.15 51.82
C LYS A 175 0.73 -54.47 51.55
N LYS A 176 1.47 -55.53 51.19
CA LYS A 176 0.91 -56.88 50.97
C LYS A 176 0.29 -57.43 52.26
N GLU A 177 1.00 -57.36 53.37
CA GLU A 177 0.53 -57.79 54.69
C GLU A 177 -0.73 -57.03 55.10
N LYS A 178 -0.74 -55.70 54.93
CA LYS A 178 -1.92 -54.87 55.22
C LYS A 178 -3.14 -55.32 54.41
N ILE A 179 -2.97 -55.60 53.11
CA ILE A 179 -4.06 -56.08 52.26
C ILE A 179 -4.55 -57.45 52.72
N GLN A 180 -3.64 -58.37 53.05
CA GLN A 180 -3.99 -59.69 53.57
C GLN A 180 -4.72 -59.60 54.92
N TYR A 181 -4.24 -58.74 55.82
CA TYR A 181 -4.86 -58.46 57.10
C TYR A 181 -6.29 -57.94 56.91
N ILE A 182 -6.51 -56.92 56.07
CA ILE A 182 -7.85 -56.38 55.80
C ILE A 182 -8.78 -57.48 55.25
N LYS A 183 -8.31 -58.25 54.25
CA LYS A 183 -9.09 -59.37 53.68
C LYS A 183 -9.47 -60.41 54.74
N SER A 184 -8.53 -60.80 55.60
CA SER A 184 -8.79 -61.76 56.68
C SER A 184 -9.65 -61.18 57.80
N PHE A 185 -9.55 -59.88 58.07
CA PHE A 185 -10.38 -59.17 59.03
C PHE A 185 -11.84 -59.18 58.58
N ASP A 186 -12.11 -58.94 57.31
CA ASP A 186 -13.46 -58.94 56.73
C ASP A 186 -14.03 -60.35 56.47
N PHE A 187 -13.24 -61.40 56.66
CA PHE A 187 -13.70 -62.78 56.54
C PHE A 187 -14.78 -63.07 57.60
N GLU A 188 -15.91 -63.64 57.16
CA GLU A 188 -17.12 -63.74 57.99
C GLU A 188 -16.87 -64.55 59.28
N GLU A 189 -16.06 -65.62 59.21
CA GLU A 189 -15.68 -66.40 60.39
C GLU A 189 -14.94 -65.57 61.45
N ASN A 190 -14.01 -64.71 61.01
CA ASN A 190 -13.26 -63.84 61.91
C ASN A 190 -14.15 -62.72 62.47
N LYS A 191 -15.09 -62.21 61.67
CA LYS A 191 -16.10 -61.26 62.13
C LYS A 191 -17.00 -61.86 63.21
N GLN A 192 -17.44 -63.10 63.04
CA GLN A 192 -18.24 -63.81 64.04
C GLN A 192 -17.43 -64.12 65.31
N LYS A 193 -16.16 -64.54 65.18
CA LYS A 193 -15.25 -64.69 66.33
C LYS A 193 -15.08 -63.39 67.12
N ARG A 194 -14.87 -62.26 66.44
CA ARG A 194 -14.77 -60.94 67.10
C ARG A 194 -16.07 -60.54 67.81
N LYS A 195 -17.23 -60.75 67.18
CA LYS A 195 -18.54 -60.52 67.80
C LYS A 195 -18.73 -61.37 69.06
N LYS A 196 -18.35 -62.65 69.00
CA LYS A 196 -18.44 -63.57 70.15
C LYS A 196 -17.52 -63.12 71.29
N MET A 197 -16.25 -62.86 71.00
CA MET A 197 -15.27 -62.39 71.99
C MET A 197 -15.68 -61.07 72.64
N HIS A 198 -16.21 -60.11 71.85
CA HIS A 198 -16.76 -58.87 72.39
C HIS A 198 -17.93 -59.12 73.34
N ARG A 199 -18.88 -60.02 72.98
CA ARG A 199 -19.99 -60.39 73.86
C ARG A 199 -19.49 -61.01 75.17
N GLU A 200 -18.50 -61.89 75.11
CA GLU A 200 -17.90 -62.52 76.29
C GLU A 200 -17.22 -61.48 77.21
N ILE A 201 -16.46 -60.53 76.64
CA ILE A 201 -15.82 -59.46 77.41
C ILE A 201 -16.88 -58.54 78.02
N TRP A 202 -17.88 -58.13 77.24
CA TRP A 202 -18.96 -57.27 77.71
C TRP A 202 -19.74 -57.92 78.87
N LEU A 203 -20.04 -59.22 78.76
CA LEU A 203 -20.68 -59.97 79.84
C LEU A 203 -19.80 -60.05 81.10
N LYS A 204 -18.48 -60.19 80.96
CA LYS A 204 -17.55 -60.20 82.11
C LYS A 204 -17.39 -58.84 82.78
N GLN A 205 -17.60 -57.74 82.05
CA GLN A 205 -17.46 -56.38 82.57
C GLN A 205 -18.76 -55.81 83.15
N ASN A 206 -19.91 -56.38 82.78
CA ASN A 206 -21.24 -55.94 83.21
C ASN A 206 -21.98 -57.01 84.06
N ALA A 207 -21.25 -58.00 84.57
CA ALA A 207 -21.70 -58.96 85.58
C ALA A 207 -21.02 -58.64 86.91
#